data_AF-A0A923U7V8-F1
#
_entry.id   AF-A0A923U7V8-F1
#
_cell.length_a   1.000
_cell.length_b   1.000
_cell.length_c   1.000
_cell.angle_alpha   90.00
_cell.angle_beta   90.00
_cell.angle_gamma   90.00
#
_symmetry.space_group_name_H-M   'P 1'
#
loop_
_entity.id
_entity.type
_entity.pdbx_description
1 polymer ?
#
loop_
_entity_poly.entity_id
_entity_poly.type
_entity_poly.pdbx_seq_one_letter_code
_entity_poly.pdbx_strand_id
1 'polypeptide(L)'
;LAVSVPFLLYSALLGGLSGAAIVVSILVLAVELGVVSAIGVGLSGVLNRPLFSIVATYLTVAALSIGTLIAFALGGLVVQTPQTTTTYSGATYDENGRATGCGAGSTQVSQVPRFDYFWGVLATNPYVLLADAVPTHFDSRGNVTDLFGSVKVAVRTVQIPPKSTLRFDECSRDPNSGFSDGVNNPSARKLIESTVPGWAVGLLIQLALAAAALAGAVVRTRTPAGRLSRGSRVA
;
A
#
# COMPACT_ATOMS: atom_id res chain seq x y z
N LEU A 1 10.16 2.83 22.41
CA LEU A 1 8.81 2.27 22.63
C LEU A 1 8.32 2.48 24.06
N ALA A 2 9.01 2.02 25.10
CA ALA A 2 8.54 2.15 26.49
C ALA A 2 8.14 3.58 26.90
N VAL A 3 8.89 4.60 26.44
CA VAL A 3 8.61 6.03 26.71
C VAL A 3 7.38 6.54 25.94
N SER A 4 7.09 6.01 24.76
CA SER A 4 6.01 6.49 23.88
C SER A 4 4.68 5.79 24.12
N VAL A 5 4.68 4.58 24.70
CA VAL A 5 3.46 3.79 24.96
C VAL A 5 2.41 4.57 25.77
N PRO A 6 2.73 5.29 26.86
CA PRO A 6 1.72 6.03 27.62
C PRO A 6 0.99 7.09 26.77
N PHE A 7 1.74 7.80 25.93
CA PHE A 7 1.16 8.79 25.01
C PHE A 7 0.29 8.12 23.94
N LEU A 8 0.74 6.98 23.38
CA LEU A 8 -0.02 6.22 22.39
C LEU A 8 -1.33 5.67 22.98
N LEU A 9 -1.31 5.20 24.22
CA LEU A 9 -2.52 4.77 24.93
C LEU A 9 -3.47 5.95 25.13
N TYR A 10 -2.95 7.09 25.58
CA TYR A 10 -3.75 8.29 25.80
C TYR A 10 -4.40 8.81 24.51
N SER A 11 -3.62 8.94 23.43
CA SER A 11 -4.13 9.40 22.14
C SER A 11 -5.14 8.41 21.55
N ALA A 12 -4.93 7.11 21.74
CA ALA A 12 -5.86 6.11 21.25
C ALA A 12 -7.21 6.09 21.99
N LEU A 13 -7.18 6.29 23.31
CA LEU A 13 -8.40 6.43 24.11
C LEU A 13 -9.20 7.68 23.71
N LEU A 14 -8.52 8.81 23.49
CA LEU A 14 -9.16 10.03 22.97
C LEU A 14 -9.69 9.86 21.54
N GLY A 15 -8.98 9.09 20.71
CA GLY A 15 -9.36 8.80 19.33
C GLY A 15 -10.46 7.76 19.17
N GLY A 16 -11.00 7.19 20.27
CA GLY A 16 -12.05 6.18 20.22
C GLY A 16 -11.62 4.86 19.57
N LEU A 17 -10.31 4.56 19.55
CA LEU A 17 -9.79 3.35 18.93
C LEU A 17 -10.20 2.10 19.73
N SER A 18 -10.58 1.03 19.02
CA SER A 18 -10.83 -0.25 19.66
C SER A 18 -9.56 -0.78 20.35
N GLY A 19 -9.69 -1.52 21.45
CA GLY A 19 -8.54 -2.11 22.15
C GLY A 19 -7.67 -2.98 21.24
N ALA A 20 -8.28 -3.68 20.29
CA ALA A 20 -7.56 -4.46 19.28
C ALA A 20 -6.70 -3.57 18.36
N ALA A 21 -7.22 -2.42 17.92
CA ALA A 21 -6.47 -1.47 17.11
C ALA A 21 -5.24 -0.93 17.86
N ILE A 22 -5.37 -0.67 19.16
CA ILE A 22 -4.27 -0.22 20.02
C ILE A 22 -3.16 -1.27 20.09
N VAL A 23 -3.53 -2.51 20.42
CA VAL A 23 -2.58 -3.62 20.57
C VAL A 23 -1.85 -3.87 19.25
N VAL A 24 -2.58 -3.96 18.13
CA VAL A 24 -1.97 -4.18 16.82
C VAL A 24 -1.06 -3.03 16.42
N SER A 25 -1.46 -1.78 16.68
CA SER A 25 -0.61 -0.62 16.36
C SER A 25 0.71 -0.64 17.13
N ILE A 26 0.67 -0.94 18.43
CA ILE A 26 1.87 -1.03 19.28
C ILE A 26 2.78 -2.17 18.79
N LEU A 27 2.21 -3.33 18.46
CA LEU A 27 2.97 -4.46 17.94
C LEU A 27 3.66 -4.13 16.61
N VAL A 28 2.94 -3.53 15.66
CA VAL A 28 3.51 -3.14 14.36
C VAL A 28 4.59 -2.09 14.54
N LEU A 29 4.37 -1.08 15.40
CA LEU A 29 5.40 -0.09 15.72
C LEU A 29 6.66 -0.73 16.34
N ALA A 30 6.49 -1.73 17.20
CA ALA A 30 7.62 -2.47 17.77
C ALA A 30 8.41 -3.22 16.70
N VAL A 31 7.70 -3.87 15.77
CA VAL A 31 8.30 -4.60 14.64
C VAL A 31 9.04 -3.64 13.70
N GLU A 32 8.41 -2.53 13.31
CA GLU A 32 8.99 -1.49 12.44
C GLU A 32 10.27 -0.90 13.06
N LEU A 33 10.26 -0.59 14.36
CA LEU A 33 11.46 -0.16 15.07
C LEU A 33 12.55 -1.24 15.05
N GLY A 34 12.18 -2.52 15.18
CA GLY A 34 13.09 -3.65 15.06
C GLY A 34 13.72 -3.76 13.66
N VAL A 35 12.90 -3.62 12.62
CA VAL A 35 13.34 -3.61 11.21
C VAL A 35 14.33 -2.47 10.96
N VAL A 36 13.96 -1.24 11.32
CA VAL A 36 14.83 -0.06 11.14
C VAL A 36 16.13 -0.22 11.92
N SER A 37 16.07 -0.75 13.14
CA SER A 37 17.25 -1.04 13.95
C SER A 37 18.14 -2.09 13.29
N ALA A 38 17.56 -3.17 12.77
CA ALA A 38 18.29 -4.22 12.07
C ALA A 38 18.99 -3.70 10.81
N ILE A 39 18.31 -2.86 10.02
CA ILE A 39 18.91 -2.22 8.84
C ILE A 39 20.05 -1.27 9.27
N GLY A 40 19.84 -0.45 10.29
CA GLY A 40 20.87 0.47 10.80
C GLY A 40 22.12 -0.27 11.29
N VAL A 41 21.95 -1.35 12.05
CA VAL A 41 23.05 -2.23 12.50
C VAL A 41 23.74 -2.89 11.30
N GLY A 42 22.98 -3.41 10.34
CA GLY A 42 23.52 -4.00 9.12
C GLY A 42 24.36 -3.01 8.31
N LEU A 43 23.84 -1.81 8.07
CA LEU A 43 24.56 -0.75 7.38
C LEU A 43 25.80 -0.29 8.15
N SER A 44 25.74 -0.23 9.49
CA SER A 44 26.90 0.09 10.33
C SER A 44 28.03 -0.92 10.19
N GLY A 45 27.70 -2.22 10.12
CA GLY A 45 28.69 -3.27 9.87
C GLY A 45 29.28 -3.25 8.46
N VAL A 46 28.55 -2.73 7.47
CA VAL A 46 29.00 -2.61 6.07
C VAL A 46 29.84 -1.34 5.84
N LEU A 47 29.57 -0.25 6.55
CA LEU A 47 30.15 1.06 6.27
C LEU A 47 31.30 1.37 7.25
N ASN A 48 32.52 1.54 6.74
CA ASN A 48 33.72 1.76 7.57
C ASN A 48 33.77 3.13 8.27
N ARG A 49 32.85 4.06 7.98
CA ARG A 49 32.87 5.43 8.53
C ARG A 49 31.59 5.71 9.34
N PRO A 50 31.69 6.04 10.64
CA PRO A 50 30.53 6.28 11.51
C PRO A 50 29.59 7.36 10.98
N LEU A 51 30.13 8.48 10.49
CA LEU A 51 29.31 9.58 9.94
C LEU A 51 28.47 9.14 8.74
N PHE A 52 29.03 8.29 7.87
CA PHE A 52 28.31 7.80 6.69
C PHE A 52 27.24 6.77 7.06
N SER A 53 27.47 5.96 8.10
CA SER A 53 26.48 5.01 8.62
C SER A 53 25.23 5.69 9.19
N ILE A 54 25.41 6.78 9.94
CA ILE A 54 24.28 7.57 10.48
C ILE A 54 23.45 8.15 9.33
N VAL A 55 24.11 8.80 8.36
CA VAL A 55 23.43 9.39 7.20
C VAL A 55 22.71 8.32 6.38
N ALA A 56 23.34 7.17 6.12
CA ALA A 56 22.73 6.08 5.38
C ALA A 56 21.46 5.57 6.08
N THR A 57 21.48 5.43 7.40
CA THR A 57 20.30 5.00 8.17
C THR A 57 19.15 6.01 8.05
N TYR A 58 19.44 7.32 8.15
CA TYR A 58 18.42 8.36 7.94
C TYR A 58 17.90 8.38 6.50
N LEU A 59 18.77 8.20 5.51
CA LEU A 59 18.35 8.09 4.11
C LEU A 59 17.51 6.85 3.86
N THR A 60 17.77 5.73 4.53
CA THR A 60 16.93 4.53 4.43
C THR A 60 15.54 4.77 5.01
N VAL A 61 15.44 5.40 6.19
CA VAL A 61 14.14 5.75 6.78
C VAL A 61 13.40 6.74 5.87
N ALA A 62 14.08 7.73 5.31
CA ALA A 62 13.52 8.66 4.33
C ALA A 62 13.07 7.97 3.04
N ALA A 63 13.84 7.00 2.54
CA ALA A 63 13.50 6.22 1.35
C ALA A 63 12.26 5.34 1.58
N LEU A 64 12.16 4.68 2.74
CA LEU A 64 11.00 3.85 3.09
C LEU A 64 9.74 4.68 3.34
N SER A 65 9.87 5.89 3.87
CA SER A 65 8.73 6.77 4.19
C SER A 65 8.29 7.66 3.03
N ILE A 66 9.20 8.43 2.44
CA ILE A 66 8.88 9.40 1.38
C ILE A 66 9.20 8.79 0.01
N GLY A 67 10.33 8.09 -0.10
CA GLY A 67 10.78 7.49 -1.36
C GLY A 67 9.78 6.48 -1.93
N THR A 68 9.13 5.67 -1.09
CA THR A 68 8.10 4.72 -1.51
C THR A 68 6.87 5.42 -2.12
N LEU A 69 6.44 6.54 -1.56
CA LEU A 69 5.31 7.32 -2.09
C LEU A 69 5.65 7.91 -3.46
N ILE A 70 6.85 8.46 -3.61
CA ILE A 70 7.34 9.03 -4.87
C ILE A 70 7.48 7.92 -5.93
N ALA A 71 8.13 6.80 -5.57
CA ALA A 71 8.33 5.68 -6.48
C ALA A 71 7.00 5.06 -6.92
N PHE A 72 6.03 4.92 -6.01
CA PHE A 72 4.68 4.46 -6.34
C PHE A 72 3.98 5.42 -7.31
N ALA A 73 3.97 6.72 -7.01
CA ALA A 73 3.29 7.72 -7.83
C ALA A 73 3.88 7.77 -9.24
N LEU A 74 5.21 7.88 -9.36
CA LEU A 74 5.88 7.94 -10.66
C LEU A 74 5.75 6.61 -11.41
N GLY A 75 5.97 5.47 -10.74
CA GLY A 75 5.88 4.16 -11.37
C GLY A 75 4.51 3.88 -11.97
N GLY A 76 3.44 4.13 -11.21
CA GLY A 76 2.08 3.92 -11.66
C GLY A 76 1.65 4.86 -12.79
N LEU A 77 2.12 6.12 -12.81
CA LEU A 77 1.81 7.07 -13.87
C LEU A 77 2.54 6.79 -15.19
N VAL A 78 3.75 6.23 -15.11
CA VAL A 78 4.57 5.90 -16.29
C VAL A 78 4.03 4.68 -17.03
N VAL A 79 3.56 3.66 -16.30
CA VAL A 79 3.02 2.45 -16.92
C VAL A 79 1.54 2.64 -17.20
N GLN A 80 1.17 2.68 -18.48
CA GLN A 80 -0.21 2.89 -18.92
C GLN A 80 -0.69 1.75 -19.81
N THR A 81 -2.00 1.51 -19.79
CA THR A 81 -2.66 0.56 -20.70
C THR A 81 -3.84 1.23 -21.41
N PRO A 82 -4.13 0.84 -22.66
CA PRO A 82 -5.33 1.32 -23.34
C PRO A 82 -6.58 0.77 -22.63
N GLN A 83 -7.53 1.67 -22.41
CA GLN A 83 -8.86 1.37 -21.93
C GLN A 83 -9.88 1.84 -22.97
N THR A 84 -10.77 0.94 -23.36
CA THR A 84 -11.85 1.22 -24.30
C THR A 84 -13.12 1.52 -23.52
N THR A 85 -13.63 2.74 -23.65
CA THR A 85 -14.90 3.15 -23.06
C THR A 85 -15.95 3.24 -24.15
N THR A 86 -17.02 2.47 -24.04
CA THR A 86 -18.17 2.53 -24.94
C THR A 86 -19.36 3.12 -24.19
N THR A 87 -19.87 4.24 -24.68
CA THR A 87 -21.04 4.92 -24.12
C THR A 87 -22.19 4.80 -25.11
N TYR A 88 -23.28 4.17 -24.67
CA TYR A 88 -24.53 4.10 -25.43
C TYR A 88 -25.46 5.20 -24.94
N SER A 89 -25.79 6.14 -25.83
CA SER A 89 -26.66 7.29 -25.55
C SER A 89 -27.72 7.47 -26.63
N GLY A 90 -28.86 8.05 -26.22
CA GLY A 90 -30.02 8.29 -27.07
C GLY A 90 -30.94 7.09 -27.24
N ALA A 91 -32.25 7.31 -27.21
CA ALA A 91 -33.24 6.27 -27.50
C ALA A 91 -33.52 6.22 -29.01
N THR A 92 -33.57 5.01 -29.58
CA THR A 92 -34.13 4.79 -30.92
C THR A 92 -35.63 4.60 -30.80
N TYR A 93 -36.41 5.18 -31.72
CA TYR A 93 -37.87 5.09 -31.72
C TYR A 93 -38.36 4.36 -32.97
N ASP A 94 -39.47 3.61 -32.87
CA ASP A 94 -40.19 3.09 -34.04
C ASP A 94 -41.01 4.18 -34.75
N GLU A 95 -41.62 3.82 -35.88
CA GLU A 95 -42.52 4.70 -36.65
C GLU A 95 -43.73 5.21 -35.83
N ASN A 96 -44.06 4.55 -34.71
CA ASN A 96 -45.14 4.92 -33.80
C ASN A 96 -44.66 5.76 -32.59
N GLY A 97 -43.38 6.16 -32.56
CA GLY A 97 -42.79 6.93 -31.47
C GLY A 97 -42.54 6.14 -30.18
N ARG A 98 -42.55 4.81 -30.21
CA ARG A 98 -42.17 3.95 -29.08
C ARG A 98 -40.66 3.70 -29.10
N ALA A 99 -40.01 3.84 -27.94
CA ALA A 99 -38.60 3.52 -27.81
C ALA A 99 -38.36 2.02 -28.08
N THR A 100 -37.57 1.70 -29.12
CA THR A 100 -37.27 0.33 -29.56
C THR A 100 -35.94 -0.18 -29.05
N GLY A 101 -35.03 0.70 -28.64
CA GLY A 101 -33.69 0.33 -28.23
C GLY A 101 -32.84 1.54 -27.89
N CYS A 102 -31.55 1.28 -27.63
CA CYS A 102 -30.56 2.31 -27.44
C CYS A 102 -29.84 2.63 -28.76
N GLY A 103 -29.45 3.89 -28.91
CA GLY A 103 -28.67 4.39 -30.04
C GLY A 103 -27.31 3.71 -30.16
N ALA A 104 -26.66 3.93 -31.31
CA ALA A 104 -25.33 3.40 -31.57
C ALA A 104 -24.33 3.94 -30.52
N GLY A 105 -23.57 3.04 -29.91
CA GLY A 105 -22.58 3.41 -28.89
C GLY A 105 -21.39 4.17 -29.48
N SER A 106 -20.98 5.25 -28.82
CA SER A 106 -19.73 5.94 -29.10
C SER A 106 -18.59 5.26 -28.34
N THR A 107 -17.50 4.94 -29.04
CA THR A 107 -16.33 4.28 -28.43
C THR A 107 -15.14 5.21 -28.42
N GLN A 108 -14.54 5.40 -27.24
CA GLN A 108 -13.33 6.18 -27.05
C GLN A 108 -12.25 5.31 -26.40
N VAL A 109 -11.03 5.41 -26.91
CA VAL A 109 -9.85 4.78 -26.29
C VAL A 109 -9.08 5.84 -25.53
N SER A 110 -8.71 5.55 -24.29
CA SER A 110 -7.89 6.42 -23.45
C SER A 110 -6.82 5.61 -22.73
N GLN A 111 -5.69 6.23 -22.41
CA GLN A 111 -4.63 5.58 -21.65
C GLN A 111 -4.90 5.76 -20.17
N VAL A 112 -4.82 4.67 -19.40
CA VAL A 112 -5.00 4.69 -17.94
C VAL A 112 -3.77 4.15 -17.22
N PRO A 113 -3.37 4.76 -16.09
CA PRO A 113 -2.21 4.34 -15.32
C PRO A 113 -2.41 2.98 -14.62
N ARG A 114 -1.32 2.23 -14.43
CA ARG A 114 -1.28 0.89 -13.83
C ARG A 114 -0.61 0.88 -12.47
N PHE A 115 -1.32 1.40 -11.46
CA PHE A 115 -0.85 1.39 -10.07
C PHE A 115 -0.80 -0.02 -9.45
N ASP A 116 -1.55 -0.97 -10.02
CA ASP A 116 -1.62 -2.38 -9.60
C ASP A 116 -0.31 -3.16 -9.79
N TYR A 117 0.67 -2.62 -10.50
CA TYR A 117 2.02 -3.19 -10.54
C TYR A 117 2.94 -2.64 -9.44
N PHE A 118 2.65 -1.45 -8.91
CA PHE A 118 3.53 -0.73 -8.00
C PHE A 118 3.04 -0.70 -6.55
N TRP A 119 1.85 -1.24 -6.25
CA TRP A 119 1.30 -1.24 -4.89
C TRP A 119 2.22 -1.92 -3.86
N GLY A 120 3.08 -2.86 -4.26
CA GLY A 120 4.06 -3.48 -3.36
C GLY A 120 5.08 -2.47 -2.81
N VAL A 121 5.47 -1.48 -3.60
CA VAL A 121 6.34 -0.38 -3.16
C VAL A 121 5.62 0.48 -2.12
N LEU A 122 4.34 0.80 -2.38
CA LEU A 122 3.50 1.54 -1.45
C LEU A 122 3.27 0.77 -0.14
N ALA A 123 3.05 -0.54 -0.22
CA ALA A 123 2.87 -1.43 0.92
C ALA A 123 4.13 -1.51 1.81
N THR A 124 5.32 -1.28 1.25
CA THR A 124 6.59 -1.25 1.99
C THR A 124 6.74 -0.01 2.89
N ASN A 125 5.89 1.01 2.70
CA ASN A 125 5.89 2.21 3.52
C ASN A 125 5.44 1.90 4.96
N PRO A 126 6.21 2.29 6.00
CA PRO A 126 5.93 1.89 7.38
C PRO A 126 4.60 2.43 7.91
N TYR A 127 4.14 3.58 7.42
CA TYR A 127 2.87 4.18 7.82
C TYR A 127 1.67 3.52 7.12
N VAL A 128 1.84 3.15 5.85
CA VAL A 128 0.84 2.39 5.09
C VAL A 128 0.68 0.99 5.67
N LEU A 129 1.81 0.32 5.95
CA LEU A 129 1.84 -1.00 6.57
C LEU A 129 1.11 -1.00 7.92
N LEU A 130 1.38 0.00 8.77
CA LEU A 130 0.67 0.19 10.04
C LEU A 130 -0.84 0.33 9.82
N ALA A 131 -1.26 1.24 8.95
CA ALA A 131 -2.68 1.45 8.67
C ALA A 131 -3.38 0.20 8.11
N ASP A 132 -2.66 -0.58 7.30
CA ASP A 132 -3.18 -1.81 6.70
C ASP A 132 -3.25 -2.98 7.69
N ALA A 133 -2.37 -3.01 8.69
CA ALA A 133 -2.38 -4.05 9.72
C ALA A 133 -3.49 -3.85 10.76
N VAL A 134 -3.81 -2.60 11.11
CA VAL A 134 -4.79 -2.26 12.15
C VAL A 134 -6.20 -2.77 11.79
N PRO A 135 -6.91 -3.47 12.68
CA PRO A 135 -8.30 -3.87 12.46
C PRO A 135 -9.21 -2.69 12.12
N THR A 136 -10.06 -2.87 11.11
CA THR A 136 -10.91 -1.82 10.56
C THR A 136 -12.30 -1.87 11.15
N HIS A 137 -12.86 -0.70 11.50
CA HIS A 137 -14.23 -0.58 11.98
C HIS A 137 -15.16 -0.23 10.81
N PHE A 138 -16.32 -0.89 10.76
CA PHE A 138 -17.30 -0.71 9.70
C PHE A 138 -18.66 -0.28 10.27
N ASP A 139 -19.36 0.57 9.53
CA ASP A 139 -20.77 0.88 9.79
C ASP A 139 -21.70 -0.25 9.30
N SER A 140 -23.01 -0.08 9.52
CA SER A 140 -24.05 -1.02 9.07
C SER A 140 -24.14 -1.17 7.54
N ARG A 141 -23.55 -0.25 6.78
CA ARG A 141 -23.52 -0.23 5.31
C ARG A 141 -22.20 -0.78 4.76
N GLY A 142 -21.26 -1.18 5.63
CA GLY A 142 -19.95 -1.72 5.24
C GLY A 142 -18.93 -0.65 4.83
N ASN A 143 -19.15 0.62 5.18
CA ASN A 143 -18.18 1.69 5.00
C ASN A 143 -17.25 1.78 6.21
N VAL A 144 -16.03 2.25 5.98
CA VAL A 144 -15.05 2.49 7.05
C VAL A 144 -15.41 3.74 7.83
N THR A 145 -15.23 3.70 9.16
CA THR A 145 -15.53 4.83 10.05
C THR A 145 -14.28 5.37 10.75
N ASP A 146 -13.11 4.81 10.47
CA ASP A 146 -11.85 5.14 11.11
C ASP A 146 -10.75 5.52 10.10
N LEU A 147 -9.74 6.26 10.57
CA LEU A 147 -8.67 6.78 9.71
C LEU A 147 -7.79 5.66 9.13
N PHE A 148 -7.41 4.66 9.93
CA PHE A 148 -6.60 3.55 9.46
C PHE A 148 -7.35 2.71 8.42
N GLY A 149 -8.65 2.48 8.63
CA GLY A 149 -9.57 1.89 7.67
C GLY A 149 -9.64 2.66 6.35
N SER A 150 -9.68 3.98 6.41
CA SER A 150 -9.70 4.84 5.22
C SER A 150 -8.42 4.72 4.40
N VAL A 151 -7.26 4.77 5.07
CA VAL A 151 -5.95 4.55 4.40
C VAL A 151 -5.85 3.14 3.84
N LYS A 152 -6.26 2.12 4.60
CA LYS A 152 -6.32 0.73 4.14
C LYS A 152 -7.14 0.60 2.86
N VAL A 153 -8.36 1.12 2.83
CA VAL A 153 -9.24 1.07 1.64
C VAL A 153 -8.58 1.76 0.44
N ALA A 154 -7.99 2.93 0.63
CA ALA A 154 -7.29 3.65 -0.44
C ALA A 154 -6.15 2.81 -1.03
N VAL A 155 -5.34 2.19 -0.16
CA VAL A 155 -4.20 1.34 -0.56
C VAL A 155 -4.66 0.01 -1.17
N ARG A 156 -5.78 -0.56 -0.72
CA ARG A 156 -6.34 -1.78 -1.33
C ARG A 156 -6.97 -1.52 -2.68
N THR A 157 -7.50 -0.32 -2.90
CA THR A 157 -8.08 0.05 -4.21
C THR A 157 -7.02 0.03 -5.30
N VAL A 158 -5.79 0.45 -5.01
CA VAL A 158 -4.72 0.47 -6.02
C VAL A 158 -4.20 -0.92 -6.41
N GLN A 159 -4.58 -1.97 -5.68
CA GLN A 159 -4.30 -3.36 -6.10
C GLN A 159 -5.24 -3.83 -7.22
N ILE A 160 -6.39 -3.16 -7.39
CA ILE A 160 -7.37 -3.56 -8.40
C ILE A 160 -6.89 -3.06 -9.75
N PRO A 161 -6.67 -3.96 -10.73
CA PRO A 161 -6.30 -3.55 -12.07
C PRO A 161 -7.47 -2.77 -12.71
N PRO A 162 -7.21 -1.66 -13.42
CA PRO A 162 -8.26 -1.00 -14.19
C PRO A 162 -8.85 -1.96 -15.23
N LYS A 163 -10.15 -1.84 -15.46
CA LYS A 163 -10.87 -2.64 -16.46
C LYS A 163 -10.44 -2.20 -17.87
N SER A 164 -10.15 -3.16 -18.75
CA SER A 164 -9.77 -2.87 -20.14
C SER A 164 -10.93 -2.31 -20.97
N THR A 165 -12.16 -2.65 -20.60
CA THR A 165 -13.38 -2.19 -21.24
C THR A 165 -14.34 -1.63 -20.19
N LEU A 166 -14.82 -0.41 -20.43
CA LEU A 166 -15.93 0.18 -19.70
C LEU A 166 -17.11 0.34 -20.63
N ARG A 167 -18.29 -0.02 -20.14
CA ARG A 167 -19.55 0.17 -20.84
C ARG A 167 -20.46 1.04 -19.99
N PHE A 168 -20.85 2.18 -20.53
CA PHE A 168 -21.87 3.05 -19.96
C PHE A 168 -23.11 2.94 -20.85
N ASP A 169 -24.25 2.60 -20.25
CA ASP A 169 -25.51 2.43 -20.95
C ASP A 169 -26.53 3.38 -20.33
N GLU A 170 -26.70 4.55 -20.96
CA GLU A 170 -27.63 5.59 -20.48
C GLU A 170 -29.09 5.21 -20.78
N CYS A 171 -29.30 4.18 -21.60
CA CYS A 171 -30.61 3.70 -22.03
C CYS A 171 -31.14 2.53 -21.19
N SER A 172 -30.26 1.72 -20.60
CA SER A 172 -30.64 0.66 -19.66
C SER A 172 -31.06 1.27 -18.33
N ARG A 173 -32.35 1.59 -18.21
CA ARG A 173 -32.97 1.93 -16.93
C ARG A 173 -33.09 0.64 -16.12
N ASP A 174 -32.17 0.41 -15.19
CA ASP A 174 -32.37 -0.61 -14.15
C ASP A 174 -33.53 -0.13 -13.26
N PRO A 175 -34.68 -0.84 -13.21
CA PRO A 175 -35.84 -0.39 -12.45
C PRO A 175 -35.57 -0.27 -10.94
N ASN A 176 -34.50 -0.87 -10.42
CA ASN A 176 -34.15 -0.86 -9.00
C ASN A 176 -32.99 0.10 -8.63
N SER A 177 -32.28 0.69 -9.59
CA SER A 177 -31.05 1.45 -9.31
C SER A 177 -30.82 2.68 -10.20
N GLY A 178 -31.87 3.35 -10.67
CA GLY A 178 -31.76 4.65 -11.36
C GLY A 178 -30.80 4.60 -12.57
N PHE A 179 -30.20 5.74 -12.93
CA PHE A 179 -29.06 5.78 -13.86
C PHE A 179 -27.86 5.10 -13.17
N SER A 180 -27.79 3.77 -13.25
CA SER A 180 -26.63 3.03 -12.76
C SER A 180 -25.53 3.12 -13.80
N ASP A 181 -24.52 3.95 -13.52
CA ASP A 181 -23.19 3.70 -14.07
C ASP A 181 -22.87 2.22 -13.83
N GLY A 182 -22.51 1.44 -14.85
CA GLY A 182 -22.22 0.00 -14.75
C GLY A 182 -21.02 -0.37 -13.86
N VAL A 183 -20.67 0.51 -12.92
CA VAL A 183 -19.60 0.41 -11.94
C VAL A 183 -20.22 0.16 -10.56
N ASN A 184 -20.61 -1.09 -10.31
CA ASN A 184 -20.88 -1.56 -8.95
C ASN A 184 -19.56 -1.56 -8.16
N ASN A 185 -19.25 -0.45 -7.50
CA ASN A 185 -18.11 -0.37 -6.60
C ASN A 185 -18.39 -1.27 -5.38
N PRO A 186 -17.50 -2.24 -5.07
CA PRO A 186 -17.68 -3.08 -3.90
C PRO A 186 -17.66 -2.21 -2.64
N SER A 187 -18.46 -2.61 -1.63
CA SER A 187 -18.32 -2.04 -0.27
C SER A 187 -16.88 -2.17 0.22
N ALA A 188 -16.43 -1.27 1.10
CA ALA A 188 -15.06 -1.30 1.63
C ALA A 188 -14.69 -2.65 2.28
N ARG A 189 -15.64 -3.30 2.97
CA ARG A 189 -15.44 -4.65 3.52
C ARG A 189 -15.10 -5.67 2.43
N LYS A 190 -15.96 -5.76 1.40
CA LYS A 190 -15.74 -6.68 0.27
C LYS A 190 -14.43 -6.41 -0.46
N LEU A 191 -14.04 -5.14 -0.62
CA LEU A 191 -12.75 -4.75 -1.18
C LEU A 191 -11.56 -5.30 -0.37
N ILE A 192 -11.59 -5.14 0.95
CA ILE A 192 -10.52 -5.62 1.83
C ILE A 192 -10.43 -7.15 1.80
N GLU A 193 -11.57 -7.84 1.78
CA GLU A 193 -11.64 -9.31 1.68
C GLU A 193 -11.15 -9.84 0.32
N SER A 194 -11.35 -9.09 -0.76
CA SER A 194 -10.94 -9.50 -2.11
C SER A 194 -9.49 -9.15 -2.48
N THR A 195 -8.73 -8.48 -1.60
CA THR A 195 -7.38 -7.97 -1.89
C THR A 195 -6.33 -8.58 -0.97
N VAL A 196 -5.07 -8.55 -1.41
CA VAL A 196 -3.95 -9.14 -0.67
C VAL A 196 -3.59 -8.26 0.54
N PRO A 197 -3.37 -8.84 1.73
CA PRO A 197 -2.89 -8.12 2.90
C PRO A 197 -1.62 -7.29 2.63
N GLY A 198 -1.78 -5.98 2.44
CA GLY A 198 -0.69 -5.07 2.12
C GLY A 198 0.38 -5.06 3.22
N TRP A 199 -0.04 -5.11 4.49
CA TRP A 199 0.87 -5.16 5.62
C TRP A 199 1.77 -6.40 5.61
N ALA A 200 1.25 -7.55 5.17
CA ALA A 200 2.00 -8.79 5.15
C ALA A 200 3.08 -8.74 4.07
N VAL A 201 2.74 -8.20 2.90
CA VAL A 201 3.67 -8.03 1.78
C VAL A 201 4.73 -6.97 2.11
N GLY A 202 4.31 -5.83 2.65
CA GLY A 202 5.21 -4.78 3.11
C GLY A 202 6.19 -5.28 4.15
N LEU A 203 5.71 -6.02 5.15
CA LEU A 203 6.55 -6.58 6.21
C LEU A 203 7.54 -7.61 5.65
N LEU A 204 7.10 -8.45 4.71
CA LEU A 204 7.98 -9.40 4.03
C LEU A 204 9.13 -8.70 3.31
N ILE A 205 8.83 -7.64 2.56
CA ILE A 205 9.84 -6.86 1.83
C ILE A 205 10.80 -6.20 2.82
N GLN A 206 10.28 -5.56 3.86
CA GLN A 206 11.10 -4.92 4.90
C GLN A 206 12.01 -5.91 5.64
N LEU A 207 11.50 -7.08 6.01
CA LEU A 207 12.28 -8.14 6.64
C LEU A 207 13.35 -8.69 5.69
N ALA A 208 13.05 -8.82 4.40
CA ALA A 208 14.04 -9.20 3.40
C ALA A 208 15.17 -8.15 3.27
N LEU A 209 14.83 -6.86 3.28
CA LEU A 209 15.82 -5.76 3.28
C LEU A 209 16.68 -5.78 4.55
N ALA A 210 16.07 -5.97 5.72
CA ALA A 210 16.78 -6.07 6.99
C ALA A 210 17.72 -7.28 7.02
N ALA A 211 17.24 -8.45 6.59
CA ALA A 211 18.04 -9.66 6.48
C ALA A 211 19.23 -9.48 5.51
N ALA A 212 19.00 -8.84 4.36
CA ALA A 212 20.06 -8.55 3.39
C ALA A 212 21.14 -7.61 3.98
N ALA A 213 20.73 -6.55 4.69
CA ALA A 213 21.64 -5.64 5.36
C ALA A 213 22.49 -6.34 6.43
N LEU A 214 21.85 -7.17 7.27
CA LEU A 214 22.53 -7.96 8.30
C LEU A 214 23.48 -9.01 7.69
N ALA A 215 23.05 -9.72 6.64
CA ALA A 215 23.88 -10.68 5.94
C ALA A 215 25.13 -10.00 5.35
N GLY A 216 24.96 -8.82 4.74
CA GLY A 216 26.07 -7.99 4.26
C GLY A 216 27.06 -7.62 5.36
N ALA A 217 26.57 -7.23 6.54
CA ALA A 217 27.42 -6.96 7.70
C ALA A 217 28.20 -8.20 8.13
N VAL A 218 27.51 -9.34 8.30
CA VAL A 218 28.13 -10.61 8.72
C VAL A 218 29.22 -11.05 7.74
N VAL A 219 28.97 -10.96 6.44
CA VAL A 219 29.98 -11.31 5.42
C VAL A 219 31.20 -10.40 5.52
N ARG A 220 31.01 -9.10 5.77
CA ARG A 220 32.12 -8.14 5.87
C ARG A 220 32.91 -8.27 7.17
N THR A 221 32.26 -8.58 8.29
CA THR A 221 32.91 -8.74 9.60
C THR A 221 33.51 -10.12 9.82
N ARG A 222 33.22 -11.10 8.95
CA ARG A 222 33.93 -12.39 8.88
C ARG A 222 35.33 -12.19 8.29
N THR A 223 36.21 -11.52 9.03
CA THR A 223 37.65 -11.58 8.80
C THR A 223 38.15 -12.95 9.30
N PRO A 224 38.85 -13.75 8.47
CA PRO A 224 39.44 -14.99 8.94
C PRO A 224 40.59 -14.65 9.89
N ALA A 225 40.40 -14.93 11.18
CA ALA A 225 41.42 -14.78 12.22
C ALA A 225 42.73 -15.55 11.91
N GLY A 226 42.71 -16.49 10.96
CA GLY A 226 43.85 -17.31 10.55
C GLY A 226 44.89 -16.62 9.66
N ARG A 227 44.71 -15.36 9.23
CA ARG A 227 45.71 -14.61 8.43
C ARG A 227 46.45 -13.52 9.20
N LEU A 228 46.22 -13.40 10.51
CA LEU A 228 47.06 -12.54 11.35
C LEU A 228 48.40 -13.26 11.60
N SER A 229 49.49 -12.57 11.28
CA SER A 229 50.83 -13.04 11.68
C SER A 229 50.87 -13.23 13.20
N ARG A 230 51.53 -14.29 13.66
CA ARG A 230 51.77 -14.53 15.09
C ARG A 230 52.41 -13.27 15.69
N GLY A 231 51.73 -12.62 16.63
CA GLY A 231 52.22 -11.43 17.33
C GLY A 231 51.31 -10.20 17.33
N SER A 232 50.18 -10.22 16.62
CA SER A 232 49.20 -9.12 16.72
C SER A 232 48.45 -9.18 18.05
N ARG A 233 48.61 -8.15 18.90
CA ARG A 233 47.76 -7.94 20.07
C ARG A 233 46.40 -7.42 19.60
N VAL A 234 45.37 -8.22 19.81
CA VAL A 234 43.97 -7.83 19.64
C VAL A 234 43.57 -7.04 20.89
N ALA A 235 43.04 -5.83 20.70
CA ALA A 235 42.36 -5.07 21.75
C ALA A 235 40.90 -5.54 21.86
#